data_AF-A0A931WNX9-F1
#
_entry.id   AF-A0A931WNX9-F1
#
_cell.length_a   1.000
_cell.length_b   1.000
_cell.length_c   1.000
_cell.angle_alpha   90.00
_cell.angle_beta   90.00
_cell.angle_gamma   90.00
#
_symmetry.space_group_name_H-M   'P 1'
#
loop_
_entity.id
_entity.type
_entity.pdbx_description
1 polymer ?
#
loop_
_entity_poly.entity_id
_entity_poly.type
_entity_poly.pdbx_seq_one_letter_code
_entity_poly.pdbx_strand_id
1 'polypeptide(L)'
;MIVIIIVLSAWGCTSQPAEEAPKAETPKLAVAAPAVQEDVQAGEKQREQRREMYLAETRGRDIAVAKEAIARFSGHGSDWAAVVKGGVYGPSADLCSQIEALLELRSSVFGRLDVQHEDRLPISWQEIGIERVELWKEFAAASKKAAATLFTVYRRPHADRNADCGRGEGSWRFDDPGEVMQRLLWVMEGAKLSPADIGTTANAMRTALVTDYRAYIALYRGMIARGEASGSDGGGAIISAVRDAEQLWEIPRSQLGLTAGEKQILPER
;
A
#
# COMPACT_ATOMS: atom_id res chain seq x y z
N MET A 1 -44.46 -32.15 32.62
CA MET A 1 -45.04 -31.03 33.39
C MET A 1 -45.89 -30.21 32.42
N ILE A 2 -47.21 -30.31 32.62
CA ILE A 2 -48.38 -29.56 32.11
C ILE A 2 -48.37 -28.96 30.68
N VAL A 3 -49.41 -29.38 29.96
CA VAL A 3 -49.90 -29.01 28.62
C VAL A 3 -50.98 -27.91 28.76
N ILE A 4 -51.40 -27.33 27.62
CA ILE A 4 -52.72 -26.73 27.26
C ILE A 4 -52.64 -25.19 27.07
N ILE A 5 -52.71 -24.61 25.86
CA ILE A 5 -53.74 -24.58 24.78
C ILE A 5 -54.85 -23.52 25.03
N ILE A 6 -54.73 -22.38 24.32
CA ILE A 6 -55.72 -21.78 23.38
C ILE A 6 -57.13 -21.39 23.92
N VAL A 7 -57.39 -20.06 23.89
CA VAL A 7 -58.50 -19.37 23.17
C VAL A 7 -59.85 -19.00 23.84
N LEU A 8 -60.20 -17.73 23.52
CA LEU A 8 -61.48 -17.03 23.30
C LEU A 8 -62.56 -16.83 24.40
N SER A 9 -62.87 -15.53 24.51
CA SER A 9 -64.19 -14.86 24.48
C SER A 9 -65.12 -14.88 25.70
N ALA A 10 -65.45 -13.67 26.16
CA ALA A 10 -66.79 -13.05 26.27
C ALA A 10 -66.73 -11.96 27.36
N TRP A 11 -66.88 -10.66 27.06
CA TRP A 11 -68.13 -9.88 27.03
C TRP A 11 -69.06 -10.05 28.25
N GLY A 12 -69.33 -8.91 28.91
CA GLY A 12 -70.39 -8.61 29.88
C GLY A 12 -70.04 -7.27 30.53
N CYS A 13 -70.78 -6.17 30.39
CA CYS A 13 -72.20 -5.96 30.69
C CYS A 13 -72.77 -4.78 29.85
N THR A 14 -73.87 -4.99 29.10
CA THR A 14 -75.27 -4.48 29.33
C THR A 14 -75.43 -2.94 29.32
N SER A 15 -76.39 -2.27 28.65
CA SER A 15 -77.66 -2.69 28.01
C SER A 15 -78.34 -1.49 27.30
N GLN A 16 -78.82 -1.75 26.07
CA GLN A 16 -80.08 -1.32 25.42
C GLN A 16 -80.41 0.16 25.05
N PRO A 17 -81.28 0.36 24.03
CA PRO A 17 -81.19 1.45 23.03
C PRO A 17 -82.36 2.44 23.03
N ALA A 18 -82.22 3.57 22.32
CA ALA A 18 -83.33 4.39 21.83
C ALA A 18 -82.94 5.24 20.60
N GLU A 19 -83.79 5.18 19.55
CA GLU A 19 -84.01 6.13 18.44
C GLU A 19 -84.00 7.62 18.89
N GLU A 20 -83.71 8.68 18.12
CA GLU A 20 -83.50 8.96 16.69
C GLU A 20 -82.98 10.43 16.61
N ALA A 21 -82.21 10.84 15.58
CA ALA A 21 -82.27 12.17 14.89
C ALA A 21 -80.96 12.58 14.17
N PRO A 22 -81.02 13.39 13.08
CA PRO A 22 -80.05 13.35 11.99
C PRO A 22 -79.14 14.61 11.83
N LYS A 23 -78.09 14.41 11.00
CA LYS A 23 -77.25 15.38 10.25
C LYS A 23 -76.20 16.23 10.99
N ALA A 24 -74.95 16.07 10.56
CA ALA A 24 -74.03 17.18 10.30
C ALA A 24 -73.05 16.79 9.19
N GLU A 25 -73.19 17.40 8.00
CA GLU A 25 -72.13 17.47 7.01
C GLU A 25 -71.09 18.50 7.46
N THR A 26 -69.79 18.16 7.44
CA THR A 26 -68.64 19.08 7.28
C THR A 26 -67.32 18.30 7.33
N PRO A 27 -66.18 18.83 6.83
CA PRO A 27 -65.87 19.26 5.47
C PRO A 27 -64.67 18.47 4.87
N LYS A 28 -64.46 18.55 3.55
CA LYS A 28 -63.26 18.05 2.86
C LYS A 28 -61.99 18.75 3.39
N LEU A 29 -61.06 17.99 3.97
CA LEU A 29 -59.65 18.38 4.06
C LEU A 29 -58.94 17.87 2.80
N ALA A 30 -58.74 18.78 1.84
CA ALA A 30 -57.81 18.54 0.74
C ALA A 30 -56.39 18.48 1.32
N VAL A 31 -55.84 17.27 1.45
CA VAL A 31 -54.42 17.09 1.76
C VAL A 31 -53.64 17.47 0.50
N ALA A 32 -53.07 18.67 0.49
CA ALA A 32 -52.06 19.04 -0.48
C ALA A 32 -50.79 18.21 -0.18
N ALA A 33 -50.59 17.14 -0.95
CA ALA A 33 -49.35 16.36 -0.94
C ALA A 33 -48.55 16.46 -2.26
N PRO A 34 -48.02 17.63 -2.67
CA PRO A 34 -46.90 17.68 -3.63
C PRO A 34 -45.56 18.03 -2.96
N ALA A 35 -45.55 18.82 -1.88
CA ALA A 35 -44.32 19.48 -1.40
C ALA A 35 -43.24 18.51 -0.86
N VAL A 36 -43.62 17.38 -0.26
CA VAL A 36 -42.65 16.42 0.31
C VAL A 36 -41.94 15.58 -0.76
N GLN A 37 -42.58 15.34 -1.91
CA GLN A 37 -41.95 14.60 -3.01
C GLN A 37 -40.98 15.48 -3.82
N GLU A 38 -41.26 16.77 -3.98
CA GLU A 38 -40.34 17.72 -4.63
C GLU A 38 -39.07 17.96 -3.79
N ASP A 39 -39.18 18.09 -2.47
CA ASP A 39 -38.01 18.28 -1.59
C ASP A 39 -37.08 17.06 -1.56
N VAL A 40 -37.63 15.83 -1.61
CA VAL A 40 -36.82 14.60 -1.68
C VAL A 40 -36.13 14.49 -3.05
N GLN A 41 -36.83 14.76 -4.15
CA GLN A 41 -36.23 14.75 -5.50
C GLN A 41 -35.19 15.86 -5.71
N ALA A 42 -35.40 17.05 -5.13
CA ALA A 42 -34.42 18.13 -5.15
C ALA A 42 -33.17 17.77 -4.34
N GLY A 43 -33.34 17.12 -3.18
CA GLY A 43 -32.23 16.62 -2.36
C GLY A 43 -31.42 15.51 -3.05
N GLU A 44 -32.07 14.61 -3.78
CA GLU A 44 -31.43 13.57 -4.58
C GLU A 44 -30.62 14.15 -5.75
N LYS A 45 -31.20 15.07 -6.53
CA LYS A 45 -30.48 15.77 -7.62
C LYS A 45 -29.25 16.52 -7.10
N GLN A 46 -29.35 17.19 -5.96
CA GLN A 46 -28.22 17.91 -5.37
C GLN A 46 -27.13 16.96 -4.82
N ARG A 47 -27.49 15.74 -4.40
CA ARG A 47 -26.52 14.70 -4.01
C ARG A 47 -25.82 14.12 -5.24
N GLU A 48 -26.56 13.87 -6.31
CA GLU A 48 -26.03 13.36 -7.57
C GLU A 48 -25.06 14.35 -8.21
N GLN A 49 -25.42 15.64 -8.32
CA GLN A 49 -24.51 16.68 -8.83
C GLN A 49 -23.23 16.82 -8.01
N ARG A 50 -23.32 16.73 -6.67
CA ARG A 50 -22.12 16.75 -5.81
C ARG A 50 -21.25 15.52 -6.04
N ARG A 51 -21.86 14.35 -6.24
CA ARG A 51 -21.13 13.11 -6.56
C ARG A 51 -20.44 13.22 -7.92
N GLU A 52 -21.13 13.69 -8.95
CA GLU A 52 -20.56 13.90 -10.29
C GLU A 52 -19.36 14.87 -10.26
N MET A 53 -19.51 16.00 -9.57
CA MET A 53 -18.42 16.97 -9.41
C MET A 53 -17.23 16.39 -8.66
N TYR A 54 -17.47 15.65 -7.57
CA TYR A 54 -16.41 14.95 -6.84
C TYR A 54 -15.68 13.91 -7.70
N LEU A 55 -16.42 13.13 -8.49
CA LEU A 55 -15.85 12.15 -9.41
C LEU A 55 -15.02 12.83 -10.51
N ALA A 56 -15.50 13.94 -11.06
CA ALA A 56 -14.77 14.72 -12.06
C ALA A 56 -13.47 15.34 -11.50
N GLU A 57 -13.53 15.94 -10.30
CA GLU A 57 -12.35 16.49 -9.63
C GLU A 57 -11.32 15.38 -9.32
N THR A 58 -11.79 14.25 -8.79
CA THR A 58 -10.93 13.10 -8.49
C THR A 58 -10.27 12.56 -9.76
N ARG A 59 -11.02 12.44 -10.86
CA ARG A 59 -10.48 12.04 -12.17
C ARG A 59 -9.40 13.01 -12.65
N GLY A 60 -9.66 14.31 -12.59
CA GLY A 60 -8.69 15.34 -12.99
C GLY A 60 -7.40 15.24 -12.18
N ARG A 61 -7.51 15.01 -10.87
CA ARG A 61 -6.37 14.79 -9.98
C ARG A 61 -5.60 13.51 -10.32
N ASP A 62 -6.29 12.40 -10.55
CA ASP A 62 -5.65 11.12 -10.91
C ASP A 62 -4.89 11.23 -12.24
N ILE A 63 -5.45 11.92 -13.25
CA ILE A 63 -4.76 12.21 -14.52
C ILE A 63 -3.50 13.07 -14.29
N ALA A 64 -3.61 14.13 -13.48
CA ALA A 64 -2.49 15.01 -13.19
C ALA A 64 -1.34 14.26 -12.48
N VAL A 65 -1.67 13.45 -11.48
CA VAL A 65 -0.71 12.60 -10.74
C VAL A 65 -0.03 11.60 -11.67
N ALA A 66 -0.79 10.93 -12.54
CA ALA A 66 -0.22 10.00 -13.52
C ALA A 66 0.75 10.70 -14.49
N LYS A 67 0.37 11.88 -15.01
CA LYS A 67 1.23 12.67 -15.91
C LYS A 67 2.50 13.17 -15.21
N GLU A 68 2.41 13.57 -13.95
CA GLU A 68 3.56 13.97 -13.15
C GLU A 68 4.53 12.81 -12.91
N ALA A 69 4.01 11.62 -12.56
CA ALA A 69 4.80 10.41 -12.38
C ALA A 69 5.52 9.99 -13.67
N ILE A 70 4.82 10.05 -14.82
CA ILE A 70 5.42 9.82 -16.15
C ILE A 70 6.52 10.83 -16.44
N ALA A 71 6.26 12.13 -16.22
CA ALA A 71 7.25 13.18 -16.47
C ALA A 71 8.52 13.00 -15.61
N ARG A 72 8.37 12.61 -14.33
CA ARG A 72 9.51 12.27 -13.46
C ARG A 72 10.27 11.07 -14.02
N PHE A 73 9.58 9.98 -14.33
CA PHE A 73 10.21 8.78 -14.91
C PHE A 73 10.96 9.08 -16.21
N SER A 74 10.32 9.77 -17.16
CA SER A 74 10.93 10.15 -18.44
C SER A 74 12.05 11.18 -18.29
N GLY A 75 11.96 12.06 -17.29
CA GLY A 75 13.03 13.00 -16.92
C GLY A 75 14.28 12.31 -16.34
N HIS A 76 14.12 11.10 -15.78
CA HIS A 76 15.21 10.20 -15.39
C HIS A 76 15.58 9.19 -16.49
N GLY A 77 14.75 9.08 -17.54
CA GLY A 77 14.82 8.08 -18.61
C GLY A 77 15.83 8.34 -19.71
N SER A 78 16.83 9.19 -19.50
CA SER A 78 17.92 9.30 -20.48
C SER A 78 19.27 9.53 -19.80
N ASP A 79 20.10 8.48 -19.83
CA ASP A 79 21.48 8.47 -19.32
C ASP A 79 22.36 9.60 -19.91
N TRP A 80 21.91 10.37 -20.92
CA TRP A 80 22.64 11.54 -21.44
C TRP A 80 22.37 12.85 -20.67
N ALA A 81 21.18 13.06 -20.09
CA ALA A 81 20.85 14.30 -19.40
C ALA A 81 21.56 14.43 -18.03
N ALA A 82 21.85 13.30 -17.39
CA ALA A 82 22.70 13.21 -16.18
C ALA A 82 24.19 13.48 -16.49
N VAL A 83 24.66 13.05 -17.67
CA VAL A 83 26.02 13.33 -18.18
C VAL A 83 26.20 14.81 -18.52
N VAL A 84 25.16 15.49 -19.02
CA VAL A 84 25.19 16.94 -19.34
C VAL A 84 25.11 17.83 -18.09
N LYS A 85 24.43 17.40 -17.01
CA LYS A 85 24.25 18.21 -15.80
C LYS A 85 25.35 18.03 -14.74
N GLY A 86 26.43 17.31 -15.05
CA GLY A 86 27.65 17.30 -14.21
C GLY A 86 27.43 16.74 -12.80
N GLY A 87 26.52 15.78 -12.64
CA GLY A 87 26.25 15.16 -11.35
C GLY A 87 27.37 14.20 -10.94
N VAL A 88 28.34 14.70 -10.18
CA VAL A 88 29.30 13.88 -9.42
C VAL A 88 28.56 13.28 -8.22
N TYR A 89 27.72 12.27 -8.46
CA TYR A 89 27.17 11.44 -7.40
C TYR A 89 27.39 9.98 -7.77
N GLY A 90 28.01 9.24 -6.86
CA GLY A 90 28.26 7.81 -7.04
C GLY A 90 26.98 7.02 -7.25
N PRO A 91 27.09 5.73 -7.62
CA PRO A 91 25.96 4.87 -7.98
C PRO A 91 24.88 4.69 -6.89
N SER A 92 25.05 5.17 -5.65
CA SER A 92 24.10 5.01 -4.55
C SER A 92 22.95 6.03 -4.55
N ALA A 93 23.23 7.33 -4.67
CA ALA A 93 22.18 8.36 -4.65
C ALA A 93 21.27 8.29 -5.90
N ASP A 94 21.85 7.90 -7.03
CA ASP A 94 21.14 7.69 -8.30
C ASP A 94 20.19 6.48 -8.21
N LEU A 95 20.67 5.35 -7.70
CA LEU A 95 19.89 4.11 -7.62
C LEU A 95 18.65 4.24 -6.72
N CYS A 96 18.76 4.86 -5.53
CA CYS A 96 17.59 5.02 -4.66
C CYS A 96 16.52 5.89 -5.32
N SER A 97 16.93 7.00 -5.94
CA SER A 97 15.99 7.91 -6.62
C SER A 97 15.31 7.25 -7.83
N GLN A 98 16.05 6.43 -8.59
CA GLN A 98 15.50 5.62 -9.67
C GLN A 98 14.47 4.61 -9.17
N ILE A 99 14.74 3.94 -8.04
CA ILE A 99 13.79 2.99 -7.43
C ILE A 99 12.51 3.71 -7.01
N GLU A 100 12.60 4.85 -6.34
CA GLU A 100 11.41 5.62 -5.97
C GLU A 100 10.62 6.07 -7.20
N ALA A 101 11.28 6.51 -8.27
CA ALA A 101 10.61 6.86 -9.52
C ALA A 101 9.88 5.65 -10.16
N LEU A 102 10.48 4.45 -10.11
CA LEU A 102 9.86 3.22 -10.60
C LEU A 102 8.65 2.81 -9.74
N LEU A 103 8.78 2.88 -8.41
CA LEU A 103 7.69 2.55 -7.49
C LEU A 103 6.53 3.53 -7.63
N GLU A 104 6.82 4.83 -7.79
CA GLU A 104 5.83 5.87 -8.04
C GLU A 104 5.14 5.67 -9.40
N LEU A 105 5.88 5.33 -10.46
CA LEU A 105 5.27 5.04 -11.75
C LEU A 105 4.35 3.80 -11.66
N ARG A 106 4.77 2.76 -10.93
CA ARG A 106 3.94 1.57 -10.67
C ARG A 106 2.67 1.93 -9.92
N SER A 107 2.76 2.71 -8.84
CA SER A 107 1.61 3.01 -7.98
C SER A 107 0.66 4.02 -8.64
N SER A 108 1.20 5.14 -9.13
CA SER A 108 0.45 6.30 -9.60
C SER A 108 0.00 6.21 -11.05
N VAL A 109 0.59 5.31 -11.85
CA VAL A 109 0.18 5.09 -13.24
C VAL A 109 -0.44 3.71 -13.39
N PHE A 110 0.34 2.64 -13.30
CA PHE A 110 -0.19 1.30 -13.59
C PHE A 110 -1.21 0.85 -12.53
N GLY A 111 -0.97 1.12 -11.24
CA GLY A 111 -1.89 0.78 -10.16
C GLY A 111 -3.21 1.57 -10.19
N ARG A 112 -3.19 2.82 -10.65
CA ARG A 112 -4.39 3.68 -10.74
C ARG A 112 -5.15 3.53 -12.05
N LEU A 113 -4.45 3.38 -13.17
CA LEU A 113 -5.05 3.36 -14.50
C LEU A 113 -5.48 1.95 -14.94
N ASP A 114 -4.77 0.89 -14.50
CA ASP A 114 -5.13 -0.48 -14.88
C ASP A 114 -6.18 -1.11 -13.93
N VAL A 115 -6.40 -0.54 -12.74
CA VAL A 115 -7.42 -1.03 -11.78
C VAL A 115 -8.72 -0.26 -11.98
N GLN A 116 -9.74 -0.94 -12.48
CA GLN A 116 -11.10 -0.41 -12.54
C GLN A 116 -11.71 -0.44 -11.14
N HIS A 117 -12.00 0.74 -10.58
CA HIS A 117 -12.87 0.84 -9.41
C HIS A 117 -14.32 0.87 -9.89
N GLU A 118 -15.19 0.03 -9.31
CA GLU A 118 -16.59 -0.16 -9.73
C GLU A 118 -17.40 1.15 -9.81
N ASP A 119 -16.97 2.18 -9.08
CA ASP A 119 -17.61 3.51 -9.04
C ASP A 119 -16.92 4.60 -9.89
N ARG A 120 -15.87 4.28 -10.66
CA ARG A 120 -15.11 5.25 -11.45
C ARG A 120 -15.05 4.85 -12.91
N LEU A 121 -15.34 5.81 -13.80
CA LEU A 121 -15.05 5.63 -15.22
C LEU A 121 -13.54 5.41 -15.42
N PRO A 122 -13.11 4.41 -16.20
CA PRO A 122 -11.70 4.17 -16.46
C PRO A 122 -11.06 5.41 -17.10
N ILE A 123 -9.83 5.72 -16.70
CA ILE A 123 -9.01 6.74 -17.37
C ILE A 123 -8.35 6.06 -18.57
N SER A 124 -8.59 6.59 -19.77
CA SER A 124 -7.99 6.05 -20.98
C SER A 124 -6.53 6.50 -21.11
N TRP A 125 -5.71 5.66 -21.73
CA TRP A 125 -4.33 6.02 -22.06
C TRP A 125 -4.23 7.18 -23.07
N GLN A 126 -5.29 7.40 -23.87
CA GLN A 126 -5.42 8.56 -24.75
C GLN A 126 -5.51 9.88 -23.96
N GLU A 127 -6.21 9.92 -22.82
CA GLU A 127 -6.28 11.11 -21.95
C GLU A 127 -4.93 11.43 -21.28
N ILE A 128 -4.11 10.40 -21.06
CA ILE A 128 -2.73 10.56 -20.58
C ILE A 128 -1.83 11.08 -21.69
N GLY A 129 -2.08 10.71 -22.95
CA GLY A 129 -1.30 11.15 -24.11
C GLY A 129 -0.01 10.34 -24.33
N ILE A 130 0.03 9.10 -23.85
CA ILE A 130 1.12 8.15 -24.08
C ILE A 130 0.57 6.75 -24.37
N GLU A 131 1.25 6.01 -25.24
CA GLU A 131 0.92 4.61 -25.47
C GLU A 131 1.35 3.74 -24.30
N ARG A 132 0.39 3.03 -23.70
CA ARG A 132 0.62 2.12 -22.55
C ARG A 132 1.77 1.14 -22.81
N VAL A 133 1.79 0.56 -24.01
CA VAL A 133 2.75 -0.49 -24.37
C VAL A 133 4.18 0.04 -24.40
N GLU A 134 4.37 1.28 -24.87
CA GLU A 134 5.69 1.92 -24.93
C GLU A 134 6.18 2.26 -23.52
N LEU A 135 5.33 2.90 -22.70
CA LEU A 135 5.66 3.21 -21.31
C LEU A 135 5.97 1.94 -20.50
N TRP A 136 5.17 0.87 -20.67
CA TRP A 136 5.42 -0.40 -20.00
C TRP A 136 6.76 -1.03 -20.40
N LYS A 137 7.11 -0.97 -21.69
CA LYS A 137 8.39 -1.50 -22.18
C LYS A 137 9.58 -0.79 -21.55
N GLU A 138 9.55 0.54 -21.48
CA GLU A 138 10.59 1.34 -20.84
C GLU A 138 10.67 1.06 -19.33
N PHE A 139 9.51 1.08 -18.66
CA PHE A 139 9.40 0.76 -17.24
C PHE A 139 9.95 -0.63 -16.90
N ALA A 140 9.59 -1.66 -17.67
CA ALA A 140 10.06 -3.03 -17.44
C ALA A 140 11.59 -3.15 -17.64
N ALA A 141 12.14 -2.49 -18.66
CA ALA A 141 13.58 -2.48 -18.92
C ALA A 141 14.36 -1.78 -17.80
N ALA A 142 13.89 -0.60 -17.37
CA ALA A 142 14.48 0.14 -16.26
C ALA A 142 14.39 -0.64 -14.93
N SER A 143 13.24 -1.26 -14.66
CA SER A 143 13.03 -2.12 -13.48
C SER A 143 13.97 -3.31 -13.46
N LYS A 144 14.21 -3.96 -14.61
CA LYS A 144 15.16 -5.06 -14.72
C LYS A 144 16.60 -4.62 -14.41
N LYS A 145 17.02 -3.46 -14.93
CA LYS A 145 18.35 -2.87 -14.64
C LYS A 145 18.49 -2.53 -13.15
N ALA A 146 17.47 -1.89 -12.56
CA ALA A 146 17.44 -1.53 -11.15
C ALA A 146 17.48 -2.77 -10.24
N ALA A 147 16.66 -3.79 -10.52
CA ALA A 147 16.60 -5.04 -9.75
C ALA A 147 17.94 -5.80 -9.80
N ALA A 148 18.58 -5.91 -10.98
CA ALA A 148 19.89 -6.55 -11.10
C ALA A 148 20.98 -5.78 -10.33
N THR A 149 20.92 -4.45 -10.35
CA THR A 149 21.85 -3.58 -9.60
C THR A 149 21.63 -3.71 -8.10
N LEU A 150 20.38 -3.66 -7.63
CA LEU A 150 20.01 -3.89 -6.22
C LEU A 150 20.50 -5.23 -5.73
N PHE A 151 20.25 -6.31 -6.48
CA PHE A 151 20.71 -7.64 -6.09
C PHE A 151 22.25 -7.73 -6.04
N THR A 152 22.95 -6.97 -6.87
CA THR A 152 24.41 -6.87 -6.80
C THR A 152 24.89 -6.09 -5.57
N VAL A 153 24.23 -4.99 -5.21
CA VAL A 153 24.51 -4.26 -3.96
C VAL A 153 24.22 -5.14 -2.75
N TYR A 154 23.10 -5.88 -2.78
CA TYR A 154 22.68 -6.75 -1.71
C TYR A 154 23.69 -7.87 -1.41
N ARG A 155 24.36 -8.40 -2.43
CA ARG A 155 25.39 -9.43 -2.24
C ARG A 155 26.70 -8.91 -1.65
N ARG A 156 26.89 -7.59 -1.55
CA ARG A 156 28.05 -7.02 -0.86
C ARG A 156 27.95 -7.26 0.65
N PRO A 157 29.07 -7.40 1.37
CA PRO A 157 29.07 -7.46 2.82
C PRO A 157 28.25 -6.30 3.39
N HIS A 158 27.47 -6.59 4.42
CA HIS A 158 26.53 -5.63 4.99
C HIS A 158 27.21 -4.30 5.38
N ALA A 159 28.41 -4.38 5.97
CA ALA A 159 29.23 -3.23 6.35
C ALA A 159 29.76 -2.39 5.17
N ASP A 160 29.80 -2.95 3.96
CA ASP A 160 30.34 -2.30 2.74
C ASP A 160 29.25 -1.64 1.89
N ARG A 161 27.99 -1.69 2.33
CA ARG A 161 26.88 -1.07 1.62
C ARG A 161 26.86 0.43 1.96
N ASN A 162 27.40 1.25 1.07
CA ASN A 162 27.40 2.72 1.19
C ASN A 162 26.02 3.25 1.60
N ALA A 163 25.97 3.97 2.72
CA ALA A 163 24.75 4.56 3.25
C ALA A 163 24.50 5.94 2.62
N ASP A 164 23.90 5.97 1.43
CA ASP A 164 23.45 7.22 0.80
C ASP A 164 22.21 7.00 -0.06
N CYS A 165 21.08 6.75 0.61
CA CYS A 165 19.82 7.38 0.21
C CYS A 165 19.56 8.50 1.24
N GLY A 166 19.10 9.68 0.82
CA GLY A 166 19.06 10.90 1.65
C GLY A 166 18.32 10.76 3.00
N ARG A 167 18.37 11.74 3.92
CA ARG A 167 17.63 11.68 5.21
C ARG A 167 16.31 12.44 5.14
N GLY A 168 15.26 11.85 4.55
CA GLY A 168 13.94 12.47 4.39
C GLY A 168 12.78 11.48 4.55
N GLU A 169 11.53 11.94 4.62
CA GLU A 169 10.37 11.04 4.56
C GLU A 169 10.43 10.20 3.27
N GLY A 170 10.35 8.88 3.42
CA GLY A 170 10.50 7.92 2.31
C GLY A 170 11.95 7.48 2.03
N SER A 171 12.95 7.98 2.77
CA SER A 171 14.31 7.46 2.66
C SER A 171 14.49 6.10 3.31
N TRP A 172 15.18 5.21 2.62
CA TRP A 172 15.57 3.89 3.10
C TRP A 172 17.07 3.72 3.08
N ARG A 173 17.62 2.71 3.74
CA ARG A 173 19.08 2.55 3.86
C ARG A 173 19.53 1.20 3.34
N PHE A 174 20.71 1.15 2.74
CA PHE A 174 21.29 -0.11 2.27
C PHE A 174 21.83 -0.99 3.41
N ASP A 175 22.05 -0.41 4.60
CA ASP A 175 22.52 -1.08 5.81
C ASP A 175 21.38 -1.45 6.78
N ASP A 176 20.12 -1.35 6.35
CA ASP A 176 18.99 -1.93 7.08
C ASP A 176 18.73 -3.36 6.57
N PRO A 177 18.80 -4.41 7.44
CA PRO A 177 18.64 -5.78 7.00
C PRO A 177 17.24 -6.02 6.44
N GLY A 178 17.19 -6.54 5.21
CA GLY A 178 15.93 -6.85 4.53
C GLY A 178 15.30 -5.68 3.76
N GLU A 179 15.60 -4.41 4.08
CA GLU A 179 15.06 -3.25 3.35
C GLU A 179 15.43 -3.30 1.86
N VAL A 180 16.71 -3.58 1.55
CA VAL A 180 17.18 -3.75 0.17
C VAL A 180 16.46 -4.89 -0.55
N MET A 181 16.19 -5.99 0.16
CA MET A 181 15.43 -7.13 -0.39
C MET A 181 13.97 -6.74 -0.64
N GLN A 182 13.36 -5.95 0.24
CA GLN A 182 11.99 -5.45 0.06
C GLN A 182 11.88 -4.56 -1.17
N ARG A 183 12.80 -3.58 -1.32
CA ARG A 183 12.84 -2.72 -2.51
C ARG A 183 13.05 -3.53 -3.79
N LEU A 184 13.94 -4.52 -3.76
CA LEU A 184 14.16 -5.45 -4.87
C LEU A 184 12.86 -6.18 -5.25
N LEU A 185 12.14 -6.74 -4.28
CA LEU A 185 10.88 -7.45 -4.52
C LEU A 185 9.79 -6.52 -5.06
N TRP A 186 9.66 -5.31 -4.54
CA TRP A 186 8.67 -4.35 -5.04
C TRP A 186 8.92 -3.93 -6.49
N VAL A 187 10.19 -3.69 -6.87
CA VAL A 187 10.55 -3.40 -8.26
C VAL A 187 10.28 -4.60 -9.16
N MET A 188 10.63 -5.81 -8.71
CA MET A 188 10.38 -7.04 -9.46
C MET A 188 8.89 -7.30 -9.66
N GLU A 189 8.08 -7.19 -8.60
CA GLU A 189 6.63 -7.36 -8.65
C GLU A 189 5.99 -6.33 -9.58
N GLY A 190 6.41 -5.06 -9.45
CA GLY A 190 5.92 -3.97 -10.28
C GLY A 190 6.07 -4.22 -11.77
N ALA A 191 7.23 -4.74 -12.18
CA ALA A 191 7.54 -5.06 -13.58
C ALA A 191 7.27 -6.52 -13.97
N LYS A 192 6.59 -7.30 -13.10
CA LYS A 192 6.30 -8.74 -13.32
C LYS A 192 7.55 -9.57 -13.64
N LEU A 193 8.67 -9.24 -13.01
CA LEU A 193 9.94 -9.94 -13.16
C LEU A 193 9.98 -11.16 -12.24
N SER A 194 10.64 -12.20 -12.72
CA SER A 194 11.02 -13.38 -11.95
C SER A 194 12.49 -13.31 -11.52
N PRO A 195 12.94 -14.12 -10.54
CA PRO A 195 14.36 -14.22 -10.20
C PRO A 195 15.26 -14.56 -11.41
N ALA A 196 14.75 -15.33 -12.36
CA ALA A 196 15.51 -15.71 -13.56
C ALA A 196 15.84 -14.50 -14.45
N ASP A 197 14.97 -13.48 -14.48
CA ASP A 197 15.18 -12.27 -15.29
C ASP A 197 16.43 -11.49 -14.86
N ILE A 198 16.79 -11.56 -13.58
CA ILE A 198 18.01 -10.91 -13.05
C ILE A 198 19.16 -11.90 -12.82
N GLY A 199 19.07 -13.11 -13.39
CA GLY A 199 20.13 -14.11 -13.34
C GLY A 199 20.31 -14.79 -11.98
N THR A 200 19.22 -14.96 -11.21
CA THR A 200 19.23 -15.62 -9.90
C THR A 200 18.08 -16.62 -9.76
N THR A 201 17.91 -17.18 -8.56
CA THR A 201 16.79 -18.06 -8.20
C THR A 201 16.11 -17.59 -6.92
N ALA A 202 14.84 -17.96 -6.70
CA ALA A 202 14.13 -17.65 -5.46
C ALA A 202 14.88 -18.17 -4.23
N ASN A 203 15.44 -19.39 -4.30
CA ASN A 203 16.25 -19.96 -3.22
C ASN A 203 17.53 -19.15 -2.98
N ALA A 204 18.23 -18.71 -4.04
CA ALA A 204 19.43 -17.88 -3.88
C ALA A 204 19.10 -16.52 -3.23
N MET A 205 17.98 -15.90 -3.60
CA MET A 205 17.50 -14.68 -2.95
C MET A 205 17.15 -14.92 -1.47
N ARG A 206 16.47 -16.01 -1.16
CA ARG A 206 16.15 -16.41 0.22
C ARG A 206 17.41 -16.65 1.05
N THR A 207 18.39 -17.36 0.50
CA THR A 207 19.68 -17.57 1.16
C THR A 207 20.39 -16.25 1.41
N ALA A 208 20.43 -15.35 0.42
CA ALA A 208 21.02 -14.04 0.59
C ALA A 208 20.34 -13.25 1.72
N LEU A 209 19.01 -13.32 1.83
CA LEU A 209 18.24 -12.69 2.91
C LEU A 209 18.62 -13.20 4.30
N VAL A 210 18.66 -14.52 4.47
CA VAL A 210 19.07 -15.13 5.74
C VAL A 210 20.53 -14.76 6.08
N THR A 211 21.41 -14.74 5.10
CA THR A 211 22.82 -14.35 5.28
C THR A 211 22.94 -12.89 5.72
N ASP A 212 22.12 -11.99 5.17
CA ASP A 212 22.13 -10.58 5.52
C ASP A 212 21.70 -10.33 6.98
N TYR A 213 20.61 -10.96 7.42
CA TYR A 213 20.19 -10.89 8.82
C TYR A 213 21.25 -11.43 9.77
N ARG A 214 21.92 -12.54 9.43
CA ARG A 214 23.05 -13.07 10.22
C ARG A 214 24.20 -12.07 10.29
N ALA A 215 24.54 -11.43 9.17
CA ALA A 215 25.62 -10.46 9.10
C ALA A 215 25.32 -9.22 9.96
N TYR A 216 24.08 -8.71 9.92
CA TYR A 216 23.65 -7.59 10.76
C TYR A 216 23.73 -7.91 12.25
N ILE A 217 23.23 -9.09 12.66
CA ILE A 217 23.32 -9.54 14.06
C ILE A 217 24.79 -9.66 14.49
N ALA A 218 25.66 -10.23 13.65
CA ALA A 218 27.09 -10.34 13.94
C ALA A 218 27.80 -8.98 14.03
N LEU A 219 27.41 -8.01 13.19
CA LEU A 219 27.92 -6.64 13.24
C LEU A 219 27.67 -6.01 14.61
N TYR A 220 26.42 -6.05 15.10
CA TYR A 220 26.07 -5.45 16.38
C TYR A 220 26.68 -6.18 17.58
N ARG A 221 26.82 -7.51 17.52
CA ARG A 221 27.63 -8.24 18.53
C ARG A 221 29.06 -7.72 18.57
N GLY A 222 29.67 -7.52 17.39
CA GLY A 222 31.03 -6.98 17.29
C GLY A 222 31.14 -5.56 17.84
N MET A 223 30.18 -4.69 17.54
CA MET A 223 30.13 -3.32 18.06
C MET A 223 30.01 -3.28 19.59
N ILE A 224 29.16 -4.14 20.18
CA ILE A 224 29.06 -4.29 21.64
C ILE A 224 30.40 -4.74 22.23
N ALA A 225 31.02 -5.77 21.64
CA ALA A 225 32.28 -6.32 22.12
C ALA A 225 33.44 -5.30 22.07
N ARG A 226 33.42 -4.39 21.09
CA ARG A 226 34.40 -3.29 20.97
C ARG A 226 34.04 -2.04 21.77
N GLY A 227 32.89 -2.00 22.43
CA GLY A 227 32.40 -0.82 23.16
C GLY A 227 31.92 0.32 22.25
N GLU A 228 31.70 0.07 20.97
CA GLU A 228 31.20 1.02 19.97
C GLU A 228 29.67 1.19 20.04
N ALA A 229 28.98 0.22 20.64
CA ALA A 229 27.56 0.29 20.95
C ALA A 229 27.34 -0.17 22.41
N SER A 230 26.39 0.46 23.09
CA SER A 230 25.98 -0.02 24.42
C SER A 230 25.32 -1.40 24.30
N GLY A 231 25.36 -2.21 25.37
CA GLY A 231 24.64 -3.49 25.40
C GLY A 231 23.13 -3.33 25.20
N SER A 232 22.57 -2.20 25.61
CA SER A 232 21.15 -1.86 25.41
C SER A 232 20.85 -1.53 23.95
N ASP A 233 21.62 -0.63 23.33
CA ASP A 233 21.37 -0.17 21.96
C ASP A 233 21.67 -1.28 20.96
N GLY A 234 22.81 -1.94 21.10
CA GLY A 234 23.18 -3.06 20.23
C GLY A 234 22.29 -4.29 20.45
N GLY A 235 21.89 -4.55 21.70
CA GLY A 235 20.91 -5.61 22.02
C GLY A 235 19.54 -5.31 21.41
N GLY A 236 19.09 -4.07 21.47
CA GLY A 236 17.85 -3.61 20.82
C GLY A 236 17.88 -3.79 19.31
N ALA A 237 19.00 -3.46 18.66
CA ALA A 237 19.16 -3.67 17.21
C ALA A 237 19.08 -5.16 16.83
N ILE A 238 19.70 -6.06 17.60
CA ILE A 238 19.61 -7.51 17.39
C ILE A 238 18.17 -8.00 17.57
N ILE A 239 17.47 -7.54 18.62
CA ILE A 239 16.08 -7.92 18.88
C ILE A 239 15.16 -7.47 17.73
N SER A 240 15.30 -6.24 17.24
CA SER A 240 14.52 -5.75 16.10
C SER A 240 14.77 -6.61 14.87
N ALA A 241 16.04 -6.84 14.52
CA ALA A 241 16.39 -7.64 13.36
C ALA A 241 15.81 -9.07 13.41
N VAL A 242 15.80 -9.71 14.58
CA VAL A 242 15.18 -11.03 14.73
C VAL A 242 13.66 -10.96 14.56
N ARG A 243 13.01 -9.99 15.20
CA ARG A 243 11.56 -9.81 15.07
C ARG A 243 11.17 -9.56 13.61
N ASP A 244 11.89 -8.71 12.91
CA ASP A 244 11.60 -8.35 11.54
C ASP A 244 11.82 -9.55 10.59
N ALA A 245 12.89 -10.32 10.81
CA ALA A 245 13.15 -11.57 10.09
C ALA A 245 12.02 -12.61 10.29
N GLU A 246 11.46 -12.73 11.51
CA GLU A 246 10.36 -13.65 11.79
C GLU A 246 9.03 -13.16 11.20
N GLN A 247 8.67 -11.90 11.46
CA GLN A 247 7.32 -11.38 11.21
C GLN A 247 7.11 -10.96 9.76
N LEU A 248 8.12 -10.36 9.13
CA LEU A 248 8.01 -9.87 7.76
C LEU A 248 8.47 -10.90 6.75
N TRP A 249 9.44 -11.74 7.14
CA TRP A 249 10.12 -12.64 6.21
C TRP A 249 9.95 -14.11 6.56
N GLU A 250 9.26 -14.47 7.65
CA GLU A 250 9.04 -15.87 8.04
C GLU A 250 10.36 -16.67 8.16
N ILE A 251 11.45 -16.02 8.57
CA ILE A 251 12.74 -16.67 8.79
C ILE A 251 12.75 -17.20 10.23
N PRO A 252 12.84 -18.53 10.44
CA PRO A 252 12.84 -19.08 11.78
C PRO A 252 14.14 -18.72 12.52
N ARG A 253 14.07 -18.50 13.83
CA ARG A 253 15.24 -18.17 14.69
C ARG A 253 16.40 -19.15 14.55
N SER A 254 16.09 -20.42 14.31
CA SER A 254 17.08 -21.48 14.07
C SER A 254 18.01 -21.16 12.90
N GLN A 255 17.55 -20.36 11.95
CA GLN A 255 18.32 -19.90 10.81
C GLN A 255 19.07 -18.59 11.06
N LEU A 256 18.93 -17.91 12.19
CA LEU A 256 19.57 -16.59 12.42
C LEU A 256 20.90 -16.64 13.16
N GLY A 257 21.36 -17.83 13.57
CA GLY A 257 22.65 -17.97 14.26
C GLY A 257 22.69 -17.28 15.63
N LEU A 258 21.58 -17.31 16.36
CA LEU A 258 21.45 -16.74 17.71
C LEU A 258 22.26 -17.54 18.74
N THR A 259 22.93 -16.84 19.65
CA THR A 259 23.56 -17.42 20.84
C THR A 259 22.51 -17.89 21.84
N ALA A 260 22.91 -18.69 22.83
CA ALA A 260 21.99 -19.17 23.86
C ALA A 260 21.33 -18.02 24.65
N GLY A 261 22.08 -16.96 24.96
CA GLY A 261 21.56 -15.80 25.67
C GLY A 261 20.53 -15.01 24.86
N GLU A 262 20.78 -14.77 23.57
CA GLU A 262 19.84 -14.03 22.71
C GLU A 262 18.53 -14.80 22.47
N LYS A 263 18.58 -16.14 22.43
CA LYS A 263 17.38 -16.97 22.34
C LYS A 263 16.46 -16.81 23.55
N GLN A 264 17.01 -16.53 24.74
CA GLN A 264 16.25 -16.39 25.98
C GLN A 264 15.58 -15.02 26.12
N ILE A 265 16.12 -13.98 25.47
CA ILE A 265 15.63 -12.59 25.58
C ILE A 265 14.45 -12.33 24.63
N LEU A 266 14.28 -13.17 23.60
CA LEU A 266 13.19 -13.07 22.64
C LEU A 266 12.05 -14.00 23.07
N PRO A 267 10.89 -13.49 23.54
CA PRO A 267 9.77 -14.36 23.90
C PRO A 267 9.34 -15.19 22.69
N GLU A 268 9.18 -16.50 22.88
CA GLU A 268 8.46 -17.36 21.92
C GLU A 268 6.99 -16.89 21.93
N ARG A 269 6.45 -16.54 20.77
CA ARG A 269 5.03 -16.22 20.58
C ARG A 269 4.39 -17.28 19.73
#